data_AF-A0A8J2YW97-F1
#
_entry.id   AF-A0A8J2YW97-F1
#
_cell.length_a   1.000
_cell.length_b   1.000
_cell.length_c   1.000
_cell.angle_alpha   90.00
_cell.angle_beta   90.00
_cell.angle_gamma   90.00
#
_symmetry.space_group_name_H-M   'P 1'
#
loop_
_entity.id
_entity.type
_entity.pdbx_description
1 polymer ?
#
loop_
_entity_poly.entity_id
_entity_poly.type
_entity_poly.pdbx_seq_one_letter_code
_entity_poly.pdbx_strand_id
1 'polypeptide(L)' 'MISELDVAGIYMAPIVAFVLAAVPIFIVIRVVLTRLGFWRAIWHPALFEVALFLSILSLLVLLWPAP' A
#
# COMPACT_ATOMS: atom_id res chain seq x y z
N MET A 1 2.65 7.15 24.06
CA MET A 1 2.23 8.45 23.48
C MET A 1 2.14 8.24 21.98
N ILE A 2 0.96 8.38 21.39
CA ILE A 2 0.80 8.23 19.95
C ILE A 2 1.20 9.57 19.34
N SER A 3 2.40 9.65 18.76
CA SER A 3 2.83 10.88 18.08
C SER A 3 2.03 10.99 16.81
N GLU A 4 1.14 11.97 16.81
CA GLU A 4 0.37 12.43 15.66
C GLU A 4 1.37 12.85 14.58
N LEU A 5 1.32 12.25 13.39
CA LEU A 5 2.19 12.67 12.29
C LEU A 5 1.61 13.96 11.71
N ASP A 6 2.26 15.08 12.03
CA ASP A 6 1.95 16.39 11.45
C ASP A 6 2.57 16.48 10.05
N VAL A 7 1.76 16.19 9.04
CA VAL A 7 2.12 16.44 7.64
C VAL A 7 1.48 17.76 7.23
N ALA A 8 2.28 18.82 7.23
CA ALA A 8 1.89 20.16 6.77
C ALA A 8 0.65 20.77 7.49
N GLY A 9 0.44 20.46 8.77
CA GLY A 9 -0.68 20.98 9.58
C GLY A 9 -1.95 20.13 9.53
N ILE A 10 -1.94 18.97 8.87
CA ILE A 10 -3.08 18.05 8.79
C ILE A 10 -2.85 16.90 9.77
N TYR A 11 -3.54 16.95 10.91
CA TYR A 11 -3.56 15.88 11.91
C TYR A 11 -4.28 14.66 11.35
N MET A 12 -3.53 13.67 10.88
CA MET A 12 -4.07 12.42 10.37
C MET A 12 -3.37 11.24 11.04
N ALA A 13 -4.12 10.17 11.33
CA ALA A 13 -3.51 8.94 11.79
C ALA A 13 -2.47 8.48 10.74
N PRO A 14 -1.21 8.18 11.13
CA PRO A 14 -0.13 7.79 10.23
C PRO A 14 -0.54 6.75 9.19
N ILE A 15 -1.35 5.79 9.64
CA ILE A 15 -1.87 4.69 8.84
C ILE A 15 -2.68 5.17 7.62
N VAL A 16 -3.43 6.28 7.74
CA VAL A 16 -4.27 6.80 6.66
C VAL A 16 -3.41 7.43 5.57
N ALA A 17 -2.34 8.13 5.95
CA ALA A 17 -1.37 8.66 5.00
C ALA A 17 -0.66 7.52 4.25
N PHE A 18 -0.24 6.47 4.95
CA PHE A 18 0.35 5.28 4.33
C PHE A 18 -0.62 4.56 3.39
N VAL A 19 -1.90 4.42 3.78
CA VAL A 19 -2.94 3.82 2.92
C VAL A 19 -3.16 4.67 1.66
N LEU A 20 -3.28 5.99 1.80
CA LEU A 20 -3.43 6.91 0.68
C LEU A 20 -2.24 6.83 -0.30
N ALA A 21 -1.02 6.67 0.22
CA ALA A 21 0.18 6.47 -0.59
C ALA A 21 0.26 5.06 -1.21
N ALA A 22 -0.22 4.03 -0.51
CA ALA A 22 -0.21 2.65 -0.99
C ALA A 22 -1.20 2.41 -2.14
N VAL A 23 -2.36 3.09 -2.14
CA VAL A 23 -3.39 2.94 -3.19
C VAL A 23 -2.87 3.17 -4.62
N PRO A 24 -2.19 4.30 -4.95
CA PRO A 24 -1.68 4.50 -6.31
C PRO A 24 -0.62 3.46 -6.69
N ILE A 25 0.26 3.07 -5.76
CA ILE A 25 1.28 2.04 -5.99
C ILE A 25 0.61 0.70 -6.29
N PHE A 26 -0.40 0.34 -5.50
CA PHE A 26 -1.19 -0.88 -5.70
C PHE A 26 -1.88 -0.89 -7.07
N ILE A 27 -2.51 0.22 -7.47
CA ILE A 27 -3.17 0.34 -8.78
C ILE A 27 -2.15 0.16 -9.92
N VAL A 28 -0.98 0.81 -9.84
CA VAL A 28 0.06 0.70 -10.87
C VAL A 28 0.54 -0.74 -11.00
N ILE A 29 0.88 -1.40 -9.89
CA ILE A 29 1.34 -2.80 -9.91
C ILE A 29 0.24 -3.72 -10.43
N ARG A 30 -1.01 -3.53 -10.00
CA ARG A 30 -2.17 -4.29 -10.47
C ARG A 30 -2.34 -4.15 -11.98
N VAL A 31 -2.23 -2.93 -12.53
CA VAL A 31 -2.32 -2.69 -13.98
C VAL A 31 -1.17 -3.40 -14.72
N VAL A 32 0.06 -3.31 -14.23
CA VAL A 32 1.23 -3.98 -14.82
C VAL A 32 1.03 -5.50 -14.84
N LEU A 33 0.62 -6.09 -13.72
CA LEU A 33 0.33 -7.53 -13.63
C LEU A 33 -0.83 -7.95 -14.56
N THR A 34 -1.82 -7.07 -14.73
CA THR A 34 -2.90 -7.28 -15.69
C THR A 34 -2.40 -7.32 -17.12
N ARG A 35 -1.52 -6.38 -17.48
CA ARG A 35 -0.90 -6.32 -18.81
C ARG A 35 0.01 -7.53 -19.08
N LEU A 36 0.64 -8.08 -18.05
CA LEU A 36 1.47 -9.29 -18.15
C LEU A 36 0.65 -10.58 -18.28
N GLY A 37 -0.69 -10.53 -18.22
CA GLY A 37 -1.54 -11.72 -18.30
C GLY A 37 -1.43 -12.65 -17.09
N PHE A 38 -0.85 -12.18 -15.98
CA PHE A 38 -0.55 -12.98 -14.78
C PHE A 38 -1.81 -13.47 -14.06
N TRP A 39 -2.96 -12.85 -14.32
CA TRP A 39 -4.26 -13.27 -13.76
C TRP A 39 -4.65 -14.71 -14.11
N ARG A 40 -4.09 -15.27 -15.20
CA ARG A 40 -4.38 -16.65 -15.61
C ARG A 40 -3.59 -17.69 -14.80
N ALA A 41 -2.49 -17.28 -14.15
CA ALA A 41 -1.68 -18.15 -13.29
C ALA A 41 -2.13 -18.16 -11.82
N ILE A 42 -2.96 -17.19 -11.42
CA ILE A 42 -3.39 -17.01 -10.03
C ILE A 42 -4.76 -17.66 -9.82
N TRP A 43 -4.82 -18.68 -8.96
CA TRP A 43 -6.05 -19.44 -8.69
C TRP A 43 -7.14 -18.58 -8.01
N HIS A 44 -6.73 -17.64 -7.14
CA HIS A 44 -7.64 -16.72 -6.45
C HIS A 44 -7.15 -15.26 -6.52
N PRO A 45 -7.62 -14.47 -7.49
CA PRO A 45 -7.16 -13.09 -7.70
C PRO A 45 -7.35 -12.19 -6.48
N ALA A 46 -8.45 -12.36 -5.74
CA ALA A 46 -8.74 -11.56 -4.54
C ALA A 46 -7.70 -11.77 -3.41
N LEU A 47 -7.24 -13.00 -3.19
CA LEU A 47 -6.22 -13.29 -2.17
C LEU A 47 -4.88 -12.63 -2.50
N PHE A 48 -4.51 -12.65 -3.79
CA PHE A 48 -3.29 -12.00 -4.26
C PHE A 48 -3.37 -10.48 -4.14
N GLU A 49 -4.50 -9.87 -4.48
CA GLU A 49 -4.72 -8.42 -4.33
C GLU A 49 -4.57 -7.97 -2.88
N VAL A 50 -5.15 -8.71 -1.93
CA VAL A 50 -5.01 -8.41 -0.49
C VAL A 50 -3.55 -8.54 -0.04
N ALA A 51 -2.87 -9.63 -0.41
CA ALA A 51 -1.47 -9.85 -0.06
C ALA A 51 -0.54 -8.79 -0.66
N LEU A 52 -0.79 -8.37 -1.89
CA LEU A 52 -0.04 -7.32 -2.57
C LEU A 52 -0.22 -5.98 -1.87
N PHE A 53 -1.47 -5.59 -1.56
CA PHE A 53 -1.76 -4.36 -0.85
C PHE A 53 -1.09 -4.34 0.54
N LEU A 54 -1.20 -5.43 1.29
CA LEU A 54 -0.54 -5.58 2.58
C LEU A 54 0.98 -5.48 2.46
N SER A 55 1.59 -6.13 1.46
CA SER A 55 3.05 -6.05 1.25
C SER A 55 3.51 -4.62 0.95
N ILE A 56 2.77 -3.88 0.11
CA ILE A 56 3.06 -2.48 -0.19
C ILE A 56 2.93 -1.63 1.08
N LEU A 57 1.86 -1.81 1.84
CA LEU A 57 1.62 -1.07 3.08
C LEU A 57 2.74 -1.35 4.10
N SER A 58 3.12 -2.62 4.28
CA SER A 58 4.22 -3.02 5.17
C SER A 58 5.55 -2.42 4.73
N LEU A 59 5.86 -2.39 3.43
CA LEU A 59 7.06 -1.74 2.90
C LEU A 59 7.04 -0.23 3.15
N LEU A 60 5.90 0.43 2.97
CA LEU A 60 5.77 1.87 3.20
C LEU A 60 6.00 2.22 4.68
N VAL A 61 5.47 1.40 5.59
CA VAL A 61 5.69 1.55 7.04
C VAL A 61 7.15 1.25 7.41
N LEU A 62 7.77 0.22 6.83
CA LEU A 62 9.16 -0.15 7.12
C LEU A 62 10.19 0.83 6.55
N LEU A 63 9.91 1.40 5.37
CA LEU A 63 10.76 2.41 4.73
C LEU A 63 10.56 3.80 5.32
N TRP A 64 9.48 4.03 6.07
CA TRP A 64 9.31 5.28 6.80
C TRP A 64 10.30 5.32 7.96
N PRO A 65 11.31 6.21 7.93
CA PRO A 65 12.18 6.39 9.06
C PRO A 65 11.36 6.99 10.20
N ALA A 66 11.04 6.19 11.21
CA ALA A 66 10.50 6.70 12.45
C ALA A 66 11.59 7.58 13.11
N PRO A 67 11.35 8.88 13.35
CA PRO A 67 12.26 9.71 14.14
C PRO A 67 12.31 9.26 15.61
#